data_AF-A0A961L5C6-F1
#
_entry.id   AF-A0A961L5C6-F1
#
_cell.length_a   1.000
_cell.length_b   1.000
_cell.length_c   1.000
_cell.angle_alpha   90.00
_cell.angle_beta   90.00
_cell.angle_gamma   90.00
#
_symmetry.space_group_name_H-M   'P 1'
#
loop_
_entity.id
_entity.type
_entity.pdbx_description
1 polymer ?
#
loop_
_entity_poly.entity_id
_entity_poly.type
_entity_poly.pdbx_seq_one_letter_code
_entity_poly.pdbx_strand_id
1 'polypeptide(L)' 'MTDPIPARLAALKTTPTPDLKQQWRDLFDSEPPPFNRRYLESRL' A
#
# COMPACT_ATOMS: atom_id res chain seq x y z
N MET A 1 -4.33 23.94 2.92
CA MET A 1 -3.33 22.87 3.10
C MET A 1 -4.10 21.58 3.31
N THR A 2 -4.32 20.82 2.23
CA THR A 2 -5.05 19.55 2.35
C THR A 2 -4.05 18.50 2.82
N ASP A 3 -4.35 17.88 3.94
CA ASP A 3 -3.54 16.80 4.46
C ASP A 3 -3.48 15.69 3.38
N PRO A 4 -2.29 15.31 2.87
CA PRO A 4 -2.17 14.39 1.75
C PRO A 4 -2.46 12.94 2.14
N ILE A 5 -2.64 12.67 3.44
CA ILE A 5 -2.83 11.34 4.01
C ILE A 5 -4.13 10.68 3.53
N PRO A 6 -5.32 11.32 3.58
CA PRO A 6 -6.55 10.73 3.02
C PRO A 6 -6.46 10.47 1.52
N ALA A 7 -5.78 11.31 0.75
CA ALA A 7 -5.60 11.12 -0.70
C ALA A 7 -4.67 9.93 -1.01
N ARG A 8 -3.58 9.77 -0.26
CA ARG A 8 -2.71 8.57 -0.35
C ARG A 8 -3.45 7.30 0.04
N LEU A 9 -4.20 7.32 1.14
CA LEU A 9 -4.99 6.16 1.57
C LEU A 9 -6.06 5.78 0.53
N ALA A 10 -6.70 6.76 -0.11
CA ALA A 10 -7.64 6.50 -1.21
C ALA A 10 -6.94 5.89 -2.43
N ALA A 11 -5.77 6.41 -2.81
CA ALA A 11 -4.97 5.85 -3.89
C ALA A 11 -4.56 4.40 -3.59
N LEU A 12 -4.04 4.12 -2.40
CA LEU A 12 -3.68 2.76 -1.95
C LEU A 12 -4.87 1.79 -1.97
N LYS A 13 -6.05 2.24 -1.55
CA LYS A 13 -7.30 1.46 -1.63
C LYS A 13 -7.69 1.12 -3.07
N THR A 14 -7.43 2.01 -4.02
CA THR A 14 -7.72 1.79 -5.44
C THR A 14 -6.64 1.01 -6.19
N THR A 15 -5.40 1.01 -5.70
CA THR A 15 -4.27 0.32 -6.31
C THR A 15 -4.47 -1.20 -6.30
N PRO A 16 -4.36 -1.92 -7.43
CA PRO A 16 -4.57 -3.37 -7.46
C PRO A 16 -3.53 -4.11 -6.59
N THR A 17 -3.93 -5.25 -6.03
CA THR A 17 -3.10 -6.07 -5.13
C THR A 17 -1.69 -6.39 -5.66
N PRO A 18 -1.47 -6.73 -6.95
CA PRO A 18 -0.11 -6.93 -7.47
C PRO A 18 0.78 -5.69 -7.39
N ASP A 19 0.22 -4.50 -7.58
CA ASP A 19 0.96 -3.23 -7.55
C ASP A 19 1.31 -2.82 -6.10
N LEU A 20 0.38 -3.04 -5.15
CA LEU A 20 0.66 -2.90 -3.71
C LEU A 20 1.81 -3.81 -3.26
N LYS A 21 1.88 -5.05 -3.76
CA LYS A 21 2.98 -5.99 -3.46
C LYS A 21 4.32 -5.55 -4.06
N GLN A 22 4.29 -4.85 -5.18
CA GLN A 22 5.50 -4.31 -5.81
C GLN A 22 6.02 -3.10 -5.05
N GLN A 23 5.13 -2.17 -4.70
CA GLN A 23 5.46 -0.98 -3.92
C GLN A 23 5.95 -1.32 -2.51
N TRP A 24 5.36 -2.35 -1.89
CA TRP A 24 5.87 -2.89 -0.63
C TRP A 24 7.30 -3.41 -0.75
N ARG A 25 7.60 -4.21 -1.80
CA ARG A 25 8.95 -4.74 -2.01
C ARG A 25 9.95 -3.63 -2.27
N ASP A 26 9.57 -2.60 -3.03
CA ASP A 26 10.43 -1.46 -3.30
C ASP A 26 10.78 -0.65 -2.03
N LEU A 27 9.80 -0.45 -1.14
CA LEU A 27 9.98 0.36 0.07
C LEU A 27 10.57 -0.41 1.26
N PHE A 28 10.18 -1.67 1.43
CA PHE A 28 10.51 -2.48 2.62
C PHE A 28 11.50 -3.62 2.34
N ASP A 29 11.83 -3.89 1.06
CA ASP A 29 12.69 -5.00 0.62
C ASP A 29 12.31 -6.36 1.24
N SER A 30 11.03 -6.51 1.59
CA SER A 30 10.51 -7.64 2.38
C SER A 30 9.36 -8.32 1.65
N GLU A 31 9.21 -9.63 1.84
CA GLU A 31 8.14 -10.37 1.19
C GLU A 31 6.76 -9.95 1.73
N PRO A 32 5.83 -9.51 0.87
CA PRO A 32 4.51 -9.07 1.31
C PRO A 32 3.68 -10.27 1.79
N PRO A 33 2.98 -10.17 2.94
CA PRO A 33 2.19 -11.28 3.46
C PRO A 33 1.10 -11.73 2.46
N PRO A 34 0.80 -13.04 2.33
CA PRO A 34 0.02 -13.54 1.20
C PRO A 34 -1.46 -13.17 1.22
N PHE A 35 -1.99 -12.75 2.38
CA PHE A 35 -3.44 -12.75 2.64
C PHE A 35 -4.04 -11.39 3.04
N ASN A 36 -3.23 -10.37 3.37
CA ASN A 36 -3.75 -9.13 3.95
C ASN A 36 -3.43 -7.90 3.09
N ARG A 37 -4.28 -7.61 2.09
CA ARG A 37 -4.22 -6.35 1.33
C ARG A 37 -4.34 -5.11 2.24
N ARG A 38 -5.26 -5.16 3.22
CA ARG A 38 -5.42 -4.13 4.26
C ARG A 38 -4.12 -3.84 5.02
N TYR A 39 -3.27 -4.85 5.21
CA TYR A 39 -1.98 -4.67 5.88
C TYR A 39 -0.99 -3.93 4.99
N LEU A 40 -0.98 -4.20 3.69
CA LEU A 40 -0.20 -3.42 2.72
C LEU A 40 -0.67 -1.96 2.73
N GLU A 41 -1.98 -1.72 2.65
CA GLU A 41 -2.58 -0.37 2.66
C GLU A 41 -2.36 0.42 3.96
N SER A 42 -2.21 -0.24 5.12
CA SER A 42 -1.95 0.43 6.41
C SER A 42 -0.46 0.67 6.69
N ARG A 43 0.44 0.00 5.96
CA ARG A 43 1.90 0.13 6.16
C ARG A 43 2.58 1.01 5.10
N LEU A 44 2.05 1.01 3.87
CA LEU A 44 2.40 1.95 2.80
C LEU A 44 1.93 3.37 3.16
#